data_AF-A0A3D3M7F6-F1
#
_entry.id   AF-A0A3D3M7F6-F1
#
_cell.length_a   1.000
_cell.length_b   1.000
_cell.length_c   1.000
_cell.angle_alpha   90.00
_cell.angle_beta   90.00
_cell.angle_gamma   90.00
#
_symmetry.space_group_name_H-M   'P 1'
#
loop_
_entity.id
_entity.type
_entity.pdbx_description
1 polymer ?
#
loop_
_entity_poly.entity_id
_entity_poly.type
_entity_poly.pdbx_seq_one_letter_code
_entity_poly.pdbx_strand_id
1 'polypeptide(L)'
;MTELSHVSVTALKGVGEALAEKLAKVGLENLQDVLFHLPLRYQDRTRVVPIGALRPGQDAVIEGVVSGADVVMGKRRSLVVRL
;
A
#
# COMPACT_ATOMS: atom_id res chain seq x y z
N MET A 1 -5.07 -28.58 18.15
CA MET A 1 -5.05 -27.17 17.67
C MET A 1 -3.69 -26.94 17.05
N THR A 2 -3.62 -26.42 15.83
CA THR A 2 -2.34 -26.14 15.17
C THR A 2 -1.77 -24.83 15.72
N GLU A 3 -0.53 -24.86 16.21
CA GLU A 3 0.18 -23.68 16.68
C GLU A 3 0.55 -22.78 15.49
N LEU A 4 0.14 -21.50 15.51
CA LEU A 4 0.33 -20.57 14.40
C LEU A 4 1.79 -20.16 14.19
N SER A 5 2.63 -20.29 15.21
CA SER A 5 4.07 -20.05 15.15
C SER A 5 4.82 -21.00 14.21
N HIS A 6 4.25 -22.17 13.89
CA HIS A 6 4.87 -23.17 13.02
C HIS A 6 4.31 -23.15 11.60
N VAL A 7 3.30 -22.32 11.32
CA VAL A 7 2.71 -22.22 9.98
C VAL A 7 3.44 -21.12 9.22
N SER A 8 4.13 -21.49 8.14
CA SER A 8 4.86 -20.53 7.29
C SER A 8 3.93 -19.51 6.65
N VAL A 9 4.42 -18.28 6.44
CA VAL A 9 3.70 -17.21 5.71
C VAL A 9 3.27 -17.62 4.30
N THR A 10 3.91 -18.60 3.67
CA THR A 10 3.53 -19.13 2.35
C THR A 10 2.17 -19.83 2.32
N ALA A 11 1.62 -20.20 3.48
CA ALA A 11 0.25 -20.70 3.58
C ALA A 11 -0.79 -19.61 3.24
N LEU A 12 -0.42 -18.32 3.28
CA LEU A 12 -1.30 -17.23 2.90
C LEU A 12 -1.41 -17.10 1.38
N LYS A 13 -2.64 -17.00 0.88
CA LYS A 13 -2.90 -16.78 -0.54
C LYS A 13 -2.21 -15.50 -1.02
N GLY A 14 -1.38 -15.62 -2.05
CA GLY A 14 -0.63 -14.50 -2.63
C GLY A 14 0.80 -14.37 -2.07
N VAL A 15 1.20 -15.18 -1.09
CA VAL A 15 2.58 -15.25 -0.58
C VAL A 15 3.29 -16.44 -1.20
N GLY A 16 3.98 -16.20 -2.31
CA GLY A 16 4.95 -17.16 -2.87
C GLY A 16 6.35 -16.95 -2.29
N GLU A 17 7.30 -17.80 -2.68
CA GLU A 17 8.69 -17.80 -2.19
C GLU A 17 9.35 -16.42 -2.24
N ALA A 18 9.24 -15.71 -3.38
CA ALA A 18 9.84 -14.39 -3.54
C ALA A 18 9.25 -13.32 -2.61
N LEU A 19 7.99 -13.48 -2.16
CA LEU A 19 7.40 -12.58 -1.17
C LEU A 19 7.77 -13.02 0.24
N ALA A 20 7.81 -14.33 0.52
CA ALA A 20 8.27 -14.88 1.79
C ALA A 20 9.71 -14.44 2.11
N GLU A 21 10.62 -14.46 1.14
CA GLU A 21 11.99 -13.93 1.30
C GLU A 21 12.03 -12.45 1.68
N LYS A 22 11.09 -11.64 1.16
CA LYS A 22 10.99 -10.21 1.51
C LYS A 22 10.42 -10.01 2.90
N LEU A 23 9.45 -10.84 3.29
CA LEU A 23 8.84 -10.84 4.62
C LEU A 23 9.85 -11.27 5.70
N ALA A 24 10.69 -12.27 5.41
CA ALA A 24 11.77 -12.69 6.30
C ALA A 24 12.75 -11.55 6.61
N LYS A 25 13.05 -10.67 5.64
CA LYS A 25 13.92 -9.48 5.84
C LYS A 25 13.35 -8.47 6.85
N VAL A 26 12.05 -8.49 7.08
CA VAL A 26 11.37 -7.65 8.08
C VAL A 26 10.94 -8.44 9.32
N GLY A 27 11.44 -9.67 9.47
CA GLY A 27 11.19 -10.53 10.64
C GLY A 27 9.83 -11.23 10.65
N LEU A 28 9.22 -11.44 9.49
CA LEU A 28 7.92 -12.12 9.35
C LEU A 28 8.11 -13.47 8.67
N GLU A 29 8.09 -14.57 9.43
CA GLU A 29 8.36 -15.93 8.93
C GLU A 29 7.15 -16.86 9.05
N ASN A 30 6.31 -16.64 10.07
CA ASN A 30 5.12 -17.45 10.33
C ASN A 30 3.83 -16.60 10.45
N LEU A 31 2.68 -17.27 10.55
CA LEU A 31 1.38 -16.60 10.65
C LEU A 31 1.21 -15.78 11.93
N GLN A 32 1.83 -16.20 13.04
CA GLN A 32 1.77 -15.46 14.30
C GLN A 32 2.48 -14.09 14.16
N ASP A 33 3.64 -14.04 13.50
CA ASP A 33 4.36 -12.79 13.27
C ASP A 33 3.49 -11.79 12.49
N VAL A 34 2.79 -12.26 11.44
CA VAL A 34 1.90 -11.43 10.62
C VAL A 34 0.71 -10.90 11.42
N LEU A 35 0.11 -11.72 12.28
CA LEU A 35 -1.01 -11.30 13.13
C LEU A 35 -0.62 -10.18 14.10
N PHE A 36 0.63 -10.18 14.56
CA PHE A 36 1.16 -9.17 15.47
C PHE A 36 1.96 -8.07 14.75
N HIS A 37 2.03 -8.08 13.41
CA HIS A 37 2.58 -7.00 12.62
C HIS A 37 1.54 -5.89 12.44
N LEU A 38 1.38 -5.09 13.50
CA LEU A 38 0.35 -4.04 13.55
C LEU A 38 0.66 -2.91 12.55
N PRO A 39 -0.38 -2.31 11.94
CA PRO A 39 -0.20 -1.17 11.03
C PRO A 39 0.52 0.00 11.71
N LEU A 40 1.50 0.59 11.01
CA LEU A 40 2.17 1.81 11.48
C LEU A 40 1.18 2.98 11.68
N ARG A 41 0.20 3.10 10.78
CA ARG A 41 -0.89 4.06 10.87
C ARG A 41 -2.08 3.60 10.04
N TYR A 42 -3.28 3.97 10.48
CA TYR A 42 -4.48 3.90 9.65
C TYR A 42 -4.64 5.22 8.88
N GLN A 43 -4.90 5.13 7.57
CA GLN A 43 -5.31 6.29 6.78
C GLN A 43 -6.83 6.38 6.79
N ASP A 44 -7.37 7.49 7.30
CA ASP A 44 -8.81 7.77 7.21
C ASP A 44 -9.16 8.26 5.80
N ARG A 45 -9.83 7.40 5.04
CA ARG A 45 -10.31 7.68 3.67
C ARG A 45 -11.80 8.01 3.60
N THR A 46 -12.43 8.30 4.74
CA THR A 46 -13.88 8.58 4.80
C THR A 46 -14.24 10.01 4.38
N ARG A 47 -13.26 10.91 4.25
CA ARG A 47 -13.49 12.33 3.99
C ARG A 47 -12.80 12.78 2.72
N VAL A 48 -13.60 13.26 1.77
CA VAL A 48 -13.11 13.94 0.57
C VAL A 48 -12.75 15.39 0.93
N VAL A 49 -11.53 15.80 0.58
CA VAL A 49 -10.99 17.13 0.80
C VAL A 49 -11.06 17.90 -0.52
N PRO A 50 -11.57 19.15 -0.53
CA PRO A 50 -11.52 19.99 -1.73
C PRO A 50 -10.07 20.23 -2.18
N ILE A 51 -9.81 20.14 -3.49
CA ILE A 51 -8.46 20.30 -4.06
C ILE A 51 -7.80 21.62 -3.64
N GLY A 52 -8.58 22.72 -3.59
CA GLY A 52 -8.09 24.05 -3.18
C GLY A 52 -7.72 24.16 -1.69
N ALA A 53 -8.03 23.16 -0.87
CA ALA A 53 -7.74 23.15 0.57
C ALA A 53 -6.54 22.24 0.93
N LEU A 54 -5.90 21.60 -0.07
CA LEU A 54 -4.77 20.70 0.15
C LEU A 54 -3.52 21.46 0.63
N ARG A 55 -2.76 20.82 1.51
CA ARG A 55 -1.46 21.33 1.98
C ARG A 55 -0.32 20.40 1.54
N PRO A 56 0.88 20.93 1.26
CA PRO A 56 2.05 20.11 0.97
C PRO A 56 2.32 19.08 2.08
N GLY A 57 2.52 17.81 1.69
CA GLY A 57 2.79 16.71 2.61
C GLY A 57 1.55 16.11 3.29
N GLN A 58 0.34 16.57 2.96
CA GLN A 58 -0.91 16.02 3.48
C GLN A 58 -1.37 14.80 2.67
N ASP A 59 -1.61 13.68 3.36
CA ASP A 59 -2.41 12.57 2.81
C ASP A 59 -3.89 12.99 2.81
N ALA A 60 -4.53 13.03 1.65
CA ALA A 60 -5.94 13.41 1.50
C ALA A 60 -6.63 12.59 0.41
N VAL A 61 -7.94 12.38 0.56
CA VAL A 61 -8.79 11.84 -0.51
C VAL A 61 -9.40 13.02 -1.26
N ILE A 62 -9.33 13.03 -2.58
CA ILE A 62 -9.96 14.04 -3.44
C ILE A 62 -10.88 13.37 -4.45
N GLU A 63 -11.79 14.16 -5.01
CA GLU A 63 -12.67 13.77 -6.10
C GLU A 63 -12.64 14.84 -7.20
N GLY A 64 -12.76 14.42 -8.46
CA GLY A 64 -12.73 15.30 -9.62
C GLY A 64 -12.97 14.53 -10.92
N VAL A 65 -13.23 15.27 -12.00
CA VAL A 65 -13.46 14.67 -13.33
C VAL A 65 -12.16 14.76 -14.12
N VAL A 66 -11.69 13.64 -14.66
CA VAL A 66 -10.48 13.66 -15.49
C VAL A 66 -10.78 14.36 -16.82
N SER A 67 -10.15 15.51 -17.04
CA SER A 67 -10.25 16.30 -18.27
C SER A 67 -9.22 15.88 -19.32
N GLY A 68 -8.13 15.23 -18.91
CA GLY A 68 -7.15 14.63 -19.81
C GLY A 68 -6.08 13.82 -19.10
N ALA A 69 -5.47 12.89 -19.82
CA ALA A 69 -4.39 12.06 -19.30
C ALA A 69 -3.36 11.78 -20.41
N ASP A 70 -2.15 12.30 -20.24
CA ASP A 70 -1.06 12.17 -21.22
C ASP A 70 0.17 11.53 -20.60
N VAL A 71 0.84 10.67 -21.36
CA VAL A 71 2.16 10.17 -20.98
C VAL A 71 3.23 11.12 -21.50
N VAL A 72 3.88 11.84 -20.58
CA VAL A 72 4.96 12.77 -20.90
C VAL A 72 6.29 12.01 -20.97
N MET A 73 6.91 12.02 -22.15
CA MET A 73 8.19 11.39 -22.43
C MET A 73 9.36 12.33 -22.08
N GLY A 74 9.46 12.73 -20.81
CA GLY A 74 10.61 13.48 -20.29
C GLY A 74 11.79 12.56 -19.91
N LYS A 75 12.77 13.10 -19.17
CA LYS A 75 13.91 12.30 -18.63
C LYS A 75 13.46 11.05 -17.87
N ARG A 76 12.29 11.12 -17.21
CA ARG A 76 11.54 9.96 -16.73
C ARG A 76 10.13 10.04 -17.31
N ARG A 77 9.65 8.91 -17.84
CA ARG A 77 8.27 8.78 -18.32
C ARG A 77 7.30 8.95 -17.15
N SER A 78 6.36 9.89 -17.27
CA SER A 78 5.33 10.15 -16.26
C SER A 78 3.94 10.24 -16.89
N LEU A 79 2.92 9.84 -16.14
CA LEU A 79 1.52 10.12 -16.49
C LEU A 79 1.14 11.46 -15.89
N VAL A 80 0.70 12.40 -16.72
CA VAL A 80 0.15 13.68 -16.28
C VAL A 80 -1.36 13.61 -16.45
N VAL A 81 -2.07 13.70 -15.34
CA VAL A 81 -3.54 13.75 -15.30
C VAL A 81 -3.98 15.17 -15.00
N ARG A 82 -4.92 15.68 -15.79
CA ARG A 82 -5.61 16.94 -15.56
C ARG A 82 -7.02 16.62 -15.06
N LEU A 83 -7.40 17.27 -13.96
CA LEU A 83 -8.74 17.19 -13.36
C LEU A 83 -9.63 18.35 -13.84
#